data_AF-A0A850Y1Y2-F1
#
_entry.id   AF-A0A850Y1Y2-F1
#
_cell.length_a   1.000
_cell.length_b   1.000
_cell.length_c   1.000
_cell.angle_alpha   90.00
_cell.angle_beta   90.00
_cell.angle_gamma   90.00
#
_symmetry.space_group_name_H-M   'P 1'
#
loop_
_entity.id
_entity.type
_entity.pdbx_description
1 polymer ?
#
loop_
_entity_poly.entity_id
_entity_poly.type
_entity_poly.pdbx_seq_one_letter_code
_entity_poly.pdbx_strand_id
1 'polypeptide(L)'
;MAGVSRCMKYSMFIFNFFFWVICGCIILGFSIWIRVSSTEQVNACSHTSTIVYAGVNLLIAVGAIIMILGFLGCCGAAKESRCMLMLFFIALLLILILQITGGVLGAVYKPQVEEAFNRTLSTSVNALQSTTGEYTEYQEAFQKLERKEKCCGLLDGPQDWGKNFNKPSSKICQCELEKPSSDLCIKYGDRYIYKRPCGEVIVQQIKDNLIIIMGIAFGLAVVEILGLVFSMSLYCQIGKK
;
A
#
# COMPACT_ATOMS: atom_id res chain seq x y z
N MET A 1 -41.98 -16.10 14.56
CA MET A 1 -41.46 -15.43 13.35
C MET A 1 -40.48 -14.36 13.79
N ALA A 2 -39.18 -14.68 13.87
CA ALA A 2 -38.18 -13.68 14.20
C ALA A 2 -37.95 -12.83 12.95
N GLY A 3 -38.56 -11.63 12.90
CA GLY A 3 -38.28 -10.67 11.85
C GLY A 3 -36.79 -10.36 11.80
N VAL A 4 -36.26 -10.12 10.60
CA VAL A 4 -34.87 -9.67 10.41
C VAL A 4 -34.60 -8.53 11.38
N SER A 5 -33.61 -8.68 12.25
CA SER A 5 -33.32 -7.67 13.25
C SER A 5 -32.84 -6.41 12.50
N ARG A 6 -33.68 -5.36 12.51
CA ARG A 6 -33.42 -4.11 11.79
C ARG A 6 -32.02 -3.55 12.11
N CYS A 7 -31.56 -3.74 13.35
CA CYS A 7 -30.22 -3.38 13.80
C CYS A 7 -29.09 -4.05 13.00
N MET A 8 -29.14 -5.36 12.73
CA MET A 8 -28.10 -6.05 11.95
C MET A 8 -28.07 -5.57 10.50
N LYS A 9 -29.25 -5.33 9.90
CA LYS A 9 -29.36 -4.82 8.52
C LYS A 9 -28.73 -3.43 8.37
N TYR A 10 -29.07 -2.50 9.27
CA TYR A 10 -28.52 -1.14 9.24
C TYR A 10 -27.03 -1.10 9.62
N SER A 11 -26.60 -1.88 10.61
CA SER A 11 -25.19 -1.96 11.01
C SER A 11 -24.31 -2.47 9.86
N MET A 12 -24.71 -3.56 9.20
CA MET A 12 -23.96 -4.12 8.06
C MET A 12 -23.95 -3.15 6.88
N PHE A 13 -25.07 -2.48 6.59
CA PHE A 13 -25.14 -1.50 5.51
C PHE A 13 -24.22 -0.30 5.78
N ILE A 14 -24.31 0.30 6.97
CA ILE A 14 -23.52 1.48 7.33
C ILE A 14 -22.03 1.16 7.30
N PHE A 15 -21.62 0.04 7.90
CA PHE A 15 -20.22 -0.37 7.92
C PHE A 15 -19.69 -0.59 6.50
N ASN A 16 -20.36 -1.44 5.69
CA ASN A 16 -19.92 -1.68 4.31
C ASN A 16 -19.94 -0.41 3.45
N PHE A 17 -20.89 0.50 3.67
CA PHE A 17 -20.95 1.77 2.95
C PHE A 17 -19.77 2.68 3.29
N PHE A 18 -19.39 2.78 4.56
CA PHE A 18 -18.20 3.55 4.95
C PHE A 18 -16.92 2.96 4.37
N PHE A 19 -16.72 1.64 4.45
CA PHE A 19 -15.53 1.00 3.83
C PHE A 19 -15.53 1.17 2.31
N TRP A 20 -16.69 1.05 1.67
CA TRP A 20 -16.84 1.23 0.24
C TRP A 20 -16.49 2.65 -0.22
N VAL A 21 -17.06 3.67 0.43
CA VAL A 21 -16.83 5.08 0.07
C VAL A 21 -15.43 5.54 0.47
N ILE A 22 -15.04 5.32 1.73
CA ILE A 22 -13.81 5.89 2.27
C ILE A 22 -12.60 5.12 1.78
N CYS A 23 -12.59 3.79 1.85
CA CYS A 23 -11.44 3.02 1.41
C CYS A 23 -11.49 2.75 -0.09
N GLY A 24 -12.61 2.25 -0.62
CA GLY A 24 -12.72 1.86 -2.04
C GLY A 24 -12.53 3.02 -3.01
N CYS A 25 -13.36 4.06 -2.91
CA CYS A 25 -13.33 5.18 -3.87
C CYS A 25 -12.06 6.03 -3.76
N ILE A 26 -11.55 6.30 -2.54
CA ILE A 26 -10.33 7.10 -2.34
C ILE A 26 -9.11 6.34 -2.85
N ILE A 27 -8.94 5.06 -2.49
CA ILE A 27 -7.78 4.28 -2.93
C ILE A 27 -7.80 4.11 -4.45
N LEU A 28 -8.95 3.76 -5.04
CA LEU A 28 -9.06 3.64 -6.49
C LEU A 28 -8.82 4.96 -7.20
N GLY A 29 -9.50 6.02 -6.77
CA GLY A 29 -9.37 7.34 -7.38
C GLY A 29 -7.93 7.85 -7.34
N PHE A 30 -7.28 7.70 -6.18
CA PHE A 30 -5.87 8.09 -6.02
C PHE A 30 -4.93 7.22 -6.87
N SER A 31 -5.15 5.92 -6.93
CA SER A 31 -4.30 5.01 -7.71
C SER A 31 -4.45 5.22 -9.22
N ILE A 32 -5.66 5.50 -9.70
CA ILE A 32 -5.93 5.86 -11.09
C ILE A 32 -5.32 7.22 -11.40
N TRP A 33 -5.45 8.21 -10.51
CA TRP A 33 -4.82 9.51 -10.68
C TRP A 33 -3.30 9.40 -10.87
N ILE A 34 -2.63 8.61 -10.02
CA ILE A 34 -1.21 8.31 -10.17
C ILE A 34 -0.94 7.62 -11.52
N ARG A 35 -1.72 6.59 -11.89
CA ARG A 35 -1.52 5.88 -13.15
C ARG A 35 -1.63 6.81 -14.36
N VAL A 36 -2.63 7.69 -14.39
CA VAL A 36 -2.92 8.58 -15.54
C VAL A 36 -1.94 9.73 -15.61
N SER A 37 -1.62 10.38 -14.48
CA SER A 37 -0.56 11.43 -14.44
C SER A 37 0.78 10.90 -14.95
N SER A 38 1.11 9.63 -14.66
CA SER A 38 2.29 8.97 -15.20
C SER A 38 2.16 8.47 -16.66
N THR A 39 0.99 8.55 -17.31
CA THR A 39 0.76 8.03 -18.68
C THR A 39 0.86 9.13 -19.76
N GLU A 40 0.57 10.39 -19.43
CA GLU A 40 0.64 11.54 -20.36
C GLU A 40 2.08 11.85 -20.85
N GLN A 41 3.12 11.23 -20.29
CA GLN A 41 4.52 11.51 -20.65
C GLN A 41 5.22 10.46 -21.54
N VAL A 42 4.62 9.30 -21.87
CA VAL A 42 5.44 8.18 -22.42
C VAL A 42 4.74 7.33 -23.47
N ASN A 43 5.03 7.64 -24.74
CA ASN A 43 4.89 6.72 -25.89
C ASN A 43 6.18 5.93 -26.19
N ALA A 44 7.12 5.81 -25.25
CA ALA A 44 8.39 5.15 -25.50
C ALA A 44 8.94 4.40 -24.26
N CYS A 45 9.12 3.08 -24.42
CA CYS A 45 9.97 2.18 -23.65
C CYS A 45 9.38 1.49 -22.40
N SER A 46 9.71 0.19 -22.31
CA SER A 46 8.85 -0.90 -21.84
C SER A 46 9.37 -1.67 -20.62
N HIS A 47 10.47 -1.26 -19.99
CA HIS A 47 11.19 -2.12 -19.03
C HIS A 47 11.39 -1.58 -17.60
N THR A 48 11.28 -0.28 -17.38
CA THR A 48 11.44 0.32 -16.03
C THR A 48 10.08 0.85 -15.49
N SER A 49 9.07 0.79 -16.35
CA SER A 49 7.65 0.99 -16.14
C SER A 49 6.98 -0.19 -15.42
N THR A 50 7.70 -1.00 -14.66
CA THR A 50 7.16 -2.26 -14.14
C THR A 50 6.93 -2.27 -12.64
N ILE A 51 7.78 -1.66 -11.80
CA ILE A 51 7.63 -1.75 -10.34
C ILE A 51 6.72 -0.67 -9.75
N VAL A 52 6.94 0.60 -10.08
CA VAL A 52 6.02 1.67 -9.66
C VAL A 52 4.62 1.37 -10.20
N TYR A 53 4.55 0.93 -11.46
CA TYR A 53 3.31 0.47 -12.04
C TYR A 53 2.81 -0.85 -11.43
N ALA A 54 3.65 -1.78 -10.99
CA ALA A 54 3.18 -2.98 -10.27
C ALA A 54 2.54 -2.62 -8.92
N GLY A 55 3.16 -1.71 -8.16
CA GLY A 55 2.60 -1.22 -6.90
C GLY A 55 1.28 -0.48 -7.12
N VAL A 56 1.23 0.44 -8.09
CA VAL A 56 0.00 1.17 -8.45
C VAL A 56 -1.06 0.22 -9.01
N ASN A 57 -0.71 -0.73 -9.86
CA ASN A 57 -1.64 -1.73 -10.39
C ASN A 57 -2.19 -2.64 -9.29
N LEU A 58 -1.36 -2.98 -8.29
CA LEU A 58 -1.81 -3.74 -7.12
C LEU A 58 -2.78 -2.92 -6.27
N LEU A 59 -2.50 -1.63 -6.05
CA LEU A 59 -3.43 -0.71 -5.36
C LEU A 59 -4.76 -0.55 -6.12
N ILE A 60 -4.72 -0.48 -7.45
CA ILE A 60 -5.92 -0.49 -8.30
C ILE A 60 -6.69 -1.80 -8.11
N ALA A 61 -6.02 -2.95 -8.16
CA ALA A 61 -6.66 -4.25 -7.98
C ALA A 61 -7.31 -4.38 -6.59
N VAL A 62 -6.59 -4.02 -5.53
CA VAL A 62 -7.10 -4.04 -4.15
C VAL A 62 -8.30 -3.09 -3.99
N GLY A 63 -8.18 -1.87 -4.50
CA GLY A 63 -9.28 -0.90 -4.47
C GLY A 63 -10.52 -1.39 -5.21
N ALA A 64 -10.36 -2.04 -6.37
CA ALA A 64 -11.45 -2.59 -7.17
C ALA A 64 -12.17 -3.73 -6.43
N ILE A 65 -11.40 -4.63 -5.80
CA ILE A 65 -11.95 -5.70 -4.96
C ILE A 65 -12.78 -5.11 -3.81
N ILE A 66 -12.23 -4.13 -3.08
CA ILE A 66 -12.96 -3.47 -1.98
C ILE A 66 -14.25 -2.81 -2.50
N MET A 67 -14.21 -2.18 -3.67
CA MET A 67 -15.38 -1.56 -4.28
C MET A 67 -16.47 -2.58 -4.65
N ILE A 68 -16.09 -3.72 -5.23
CA ILE A 68 -17.04 -4.80 -5.57
C ILE A 68 -17.63 -5.42 -4.29
N LEU A 69 -16.81 -5.71 -3.29
CA LEU A 69 -17.26 -6.31 -2.03
C LEU A 69 -18.19 -5.37 -1.26
N GLY A 70 -17.85 -4.09 -1.18
CA GLY A 70 -18.70 -3.08 -0.55
C GLY A 70 -20.05 -2.95 -1.26
N PHE A 71 -20.07 -2.99 -2.60
CA PHE A 71 -21.31 -2.99 -3.37
C PHE A 71 -22.16 -4.24 -3.10
N LEU A 72 -21.56 -5.43 -3.14
CA LEU A 72 -22.25 -6.69 -2.87
C LEU A 72 -22.78 -6.76 -1.43
N GLY A 73 -22.01 -6.30 -0.45
CA GLY A 73 -22.43 -6.23 0.95
C GLY A 73 -23.59 -5.26 1.18
N CYS A 74 -23.49 -4.04 0.65
CA CYS A 74 -24.53 -3.01 0.76
C CYS A 74 -25.83 -3.41 0.02
N CYS A 75 -25.73 -3.80 -1.26
CA CYS A 75 -26.88 -4.18 -2.06
C CYS A 75 -27.48 -5.51 -1.62
N GLY A 76 -26.67 -6.47 -1.18
CA GLY A 76 -27.14 -7.73 -0.60
C GLY A 76 -28.00 -7.48 0.63
N ALA A 77 -27.49 -6.69 1.58
CA ALA A 77 -28.25 -6.31 2.77
C ALA A 77 -29.52 -5.53 2.44
N ALA A 78 -29.44 -4.52 1.56
CA ALA A 78 -30.58 -3.66 1.23
C ALA A 78 -31.70 -4.39 0.48
N LYS A 79 -31.35 -5.14 -0.59
CA LYS A 79 -32.30 -5.86 -1.46
C LYS A 79 -32.73 -7.23 -0.92
N GLU A 80 -32.22 -7.66 0.24
CA GLU A 80 -32.49 -8.99 0.81
C GLU A 80 -32.21 -10.13 -0.21
N SER A 81 -31.19 -9.96 -1.06
CA SER A 81 -30.87 -10.92 -2.13
C SER A 81 -29.92 -12.01 -1.65
N ARG A 82 -30.44 -13.23 -1.47
CA ARG A 82 -29.66 -14.40 -1.02
C ARG A 82 -28.42 -14.66 -1.88
N CYS A 83 -28.52 -14.48 -3.20
CA CYS A 83 -27.40 -14.70 -4.11
C CYS A 83 -26.26 -13.69 -3.87
N MET A 84 -26.58 -12.40 -3.72
CA MET A 84 -25.57 -11.36 -3.46
C MET A 84 -24.88 -11.54 -2.09
N LEU A 85 -25.64 -11.91 -1.05
CA LEU A 85 -25.06 -12.24 0.26
C LEU A 85 -24.13 -13.46 0.19
N MET A 86 -24.51 -14.50 -0.57
CA MET A 86 -23.67 -15.69 -0.73
C MET A 86 -22.37 -15.35 -1.47
N LEU A 87 -22.42 -14.55 -2.54
CA LEU A 87 -21.22 -14.10 -3.25
C LEU A 87 -20.30 -13.28 -2.34
N PHE A 88 -20.87 -12.37 -1.54
CA PHE A 88 -20.11 -11.61 -0.55
C PHE A 88 -19.44 -12.53 0.49
N PHE A 89 -20.18 -13.53 1.00
CA PHE A 89 -19.65 -14.50 1.95
C PHE A 89 -18.48 -15.32 1.35
N ILE A 90 -18.65 -15.86 0.15
CA ILE A 90 -17.62 -16.66 -0.52
C ILE A 90 -16.37 -15.81 -0.75
N ALA A 91 -16.53 -14.57 -1.18
CA ALA A 91 -15.40 -13.70 -1.44
C ALA A 91 -14.64 -13.31 -0.15
N LEU A 92 -15.34 -12.98 0.94
CA LEU A 92 -14.71 -12.76 2.24
C LEU A 92 -13.98 -14.01 2.76
N LEU A 93 -14.57 -15.20 2.57
CA LEU A 93 -13.97 -16.45 2.99
C LEU A 93 -12.66 -16.73 2.23
N LEU A 94 -12.64 -16.47 0.92
CA LEU A 94 -11.45 -16.60 0.09
C LEU A 94 -10.35 -15.63 0.54
N ILE A 95 -10.69 -14.37 0.86
CA ILE A 95 -9.71 -13.40 1.35
C ILE A 95 -9.14 -13.84 2.69
N LEU A 96 -9.96 -14.32 3.62
CA LEU A 96 -9.49 -14.82 4.91
C LEU A 96 -8.50 -15.98 4.74
N ILE A 97 -8.79 -16.92 3.84
CA ILE A 97 -7.89 -18.04 3.52
C ILE A 97 -6.58 -17.53 2.93
N LEU A 98 -6.64 -16.57 2.00
CA LEU A 98 -5.44 -15.95 1.41
C LEU A 98 -4.62 -15.19 2.46
N GLN A 99 -5.27 -14.51 3.41
CA GLN A 99 -4.60 -13.77 4.48
C GLN A 99 -3.87 -14.72 5.43
N ILE A 100 -4.51 -15.82 5.85
CA ILE A 100 -3.88 -16.85 6.68
C ILE A 100 -2.72 -17.51 5.93
N THR A 101 -2.94 -17.89 4.67
CA THR A 101 -1.91 -18.53 3.83
C THR A 101 -0.72 -17.60 3.63
N GLY A 102 -0.97 -16.32 3.29
CA GLY A 102 0.06 -15.30 3.13
C GLY A 102 0.82 -15.04 4.44
N GLY A 103 0.13 -15.00 5.58
CA GLY A 103 0.76 -14.88 6.89
C GLY A 103 1.68 -16.06 7.23
N VAL A 104 1.23 -17.29 6.98
CA VAL A 104 2.03 -18.51 7.20
C VAL A 104 3.22 -18.56 6.25
N LEU A 105 3.01 -18.34 4.94
CA LEU A 105 4.09 -18.35 3.95
C LEU A 105 5.11 -17.24 4.24
N GLY A 106 4.67 -16.04 4.60
CA GLY A 106 5.56 -14.95 4.98
C GLY A 106 6.38 -15.25 6.24
N ALA A 107 5.83 -16.01 7.18
CA ALA A 107 6.54 -16.43 8.38
C ALA A 107 7.55 -17.57 8.13
N VAL A 108 7.23 -18.51 7.23
CA VAL A 108 8.08 -19.67 6.91
C VAL A 108 9.18 -19.30 5.92
N TYR A 109 8.86 -18.54 4.87
CA TYR A 109 9.77 -18.19 3.78
C TYR A 109 10.37 -16.79 3.93
N LYS A 110 10.70 -16.40 5.17
CA LYS A 110 11.34 -15.11 5.46
C LYS A 110 12.55 -14.80 4.57
N PRO A 111 13.53 -15.72 4.37
CA PRO A 111 14.70 -15.37 3.56
C PRO A 111 14.35 -15.12 2.09
N GLN A 112 13.33 -15.82 1.54
CA GLN A 112 12.86 -15.57 0.18
C GLN A 112 12.11 -14.23 0.06
N VAL A 113 11.34 -13.86 1.10
CA VAL A 113 10.69 -12.55 1.16
C VAL A 113 11.72 -11.43 1.23
N GLU A 114 12.79 -11.60 2.01
CA GLU A 114 13.91 -10.65 2.08
C GLU A 114 14.63 -10.53 0.72
N GLU A 115 14.88 -11.64 0.02
CA GLU A 115 15.48 -11.60 -1.32
C GLU A 115 14.58 -10.87 -2.33
N ALA A 116 13.28 -11.18 -2.35
CA ALA A 116 12.32 -10.53 -3.23
C ALA A 116 12.25 -9.02 -2.93
N PHE A 117 12.24 -8.65 -1.66
CA PHE A 117 12.28 -7.26 -1.21
C PHE A 117 13.55 -6.55 -1.68
N ASN A 118 14.72 -7.17 -1.53
CA ASN A 118 15.99 -6.61 -2.00
C ASN A 118 16.00 -6.41 -3.51
N ARG A 119 15.46 -7.34 -4.31
CA ARG A 119 15.31 -7.17 -5.77
C ARG A 119 14.40 -5.98 -6.13
N THR A 120 13.33 -5.79 -5.37
CA THR A 120 12.46 -4.60 -5.51
C THR A 120 13.23 -3.33 -5.20
N LEU A 121 13.99 -3.30 -4.09
CA LEU A 121 14.83 -2.15 -3.73
C LEU A 121 15.87 -1.83 -4.81
N SER A 122 16.60 -2.82 -5.33
CA SER A 122 17.59 -2.60 -6.40
C SER A 122 16.95 -2.00 -7.65
N THR A 123 15.73 -2.43 -7.97
CA THR A 123 15.02 -1.87 -9.13
C THR A 123 14.53 -0.44 -8.86
N SER A 124 14.13 -0.13 -7.62
CA SER A 124 13.84 1.25 -7.20
C SER A 124 15.09 2.14 -7.27
N VAL A 125 16.28 1.63 -6.92
CA VAL A 125 17.55 2.35 -7.11
C VAL A 125 17.80 2.65 -8.59
N ASN A 126 17.56 1.69 -9.49
CA ASN A 126 17.68 1.93 -10.93
C ASN A 126 16.79 3.09 -11.42
N ALA A 127 15.59 3.25 -10.84
CA ALA A 127 14.70 4.38 -11.13
C ALA A 127 15.26 5.73 -10.61
N LEU A 128 15.99 5.74 -9.49
CA LEU A 128 16.68 6.93 -8.97
C LEU A 128 17.89 7.32 -9.84
N GLN A 129 18.63 6.34 -10.35
CA GLN A 129 19.79 6.58 -11.23
C GLN A 129 19.39 6.97 -12.66
N SER A 130 18.15 6.69 -13.06
CA SER A 130 17.65 6.98 -14.40
C SER A 130 17.71 8.48 -14.69
N THR A 131 18.40 8.84 -15.77
CA THR A 131 18.49 10.22 -16.25
C THR A 131 17.34 10.60 -17.18
N THR A 132 16.48 9.64 -17.52
CA THR A 132 15.31 9.84 -18.37
C THR A 132 14.22 10.59 -17.61
N GLY A 133 13.52 11.51 -18.28
CA GLY A 133 12.45 12.32 -17.68
C GLY A 133 11.29 11.52 -17.05
N GLU A 134 11.15 10.25 -17.43
CA GLU A 134 10.15 9.29 -16.93
C GLU A 134 10.06 9.17 -15.41
N TYR A 135 11.19 9.35 -14.69
CA TYR A 135 11.24 9.13 -13.23
C TYR A 135 11.28 10.43 -12.43
N THR A 136 11.08 11.59 -13.07
CA THR A 136 11.22 12.90 -12.41
C THR A 136 10.24 13.09 -11.26
N GLU A 137 8.95 12.77 -11.44
CA GLU A 137 7.96 12.85 -10.35
C GLU A 137 8.28 11.90 -9.19
N TYR A 138 8.73 10.68 -9.51
CA TYR A 138 9.17 9.72 -8.51
C TYR A 138 10.39 10.23 -7.73
N GLN A 139 11.38 10.79 -8.43
CA GLN A 139 12.58 11.38 -7.85
C GLN A 139 12.23 12.56 -6.94
N GLU A 140 11.29 13.43 -7.32
CA GLU A 140 10.84 14.55 -6.48
C GLU A 140 10.09 14.07 -5.23
N ALA A 141 9.19 13.10 -5.37
CA ALA A 141 8.50 12.49 -4.24
C ALA A 141 9.48 11.80 -3.30
N PHE A 142 10.48 11.11 -3.84
CA PHE A 142 11.53 10.45 -3.07
C PHE A 142 12.41 11.46 -2.34
N GLN A 143 12.78 12.60 -2.97
CA GLN A 143 13.50 13.67 -2.27
C GLN A 143 12.68 14.29 -1.12
N LYS A 144 11.34 14.37 -1.24
CA LYS A 144 10.47 14.78 -0.13
C LYS A 144 10.51 13.76 1.01
N LEU A 145 10.52 12.47 0.68
CA LEU A 145 10.68 11.39 1.65
C LEU A 145 12.04 11.46 2.36
N GLU A 146 13.14 11.61 1.61
CA GLU A 146 14.50 11.77 2.14
C GLU A 146 14.59 12.91 3.15
N ARG A 147 13.99 14.07 2.84
CA ARG A 147 13.94 15.22 3.75
C ARG A 147 13.09 14.96 4.98
N LYS A 148 11.94 14.29 4.82
CA LYS A 148 11.02 13.99 5.92
C LYS A 148 11.64 12.98 6.91
N GLU A 149 12.23 11.91 6.38
CA GLU A 149 12.78 10.81 7.16
C GLU A 149 14.28 10.98 7.48
N LYS A 150 14.89 12.07 7.02
CA LYS A 150 16.30 12.45 7.29
C LYS A 150 17.29 11.35 6.90
N CYS A 151 17.12 10.83 5.69
CA CYS A 151 17.95 9.77 5.10
C CYS A 151 18.37 10.15 3.68
N CYS A 152 19.36 9.46 3.12
CA CYS A 152 19.87 9.71 1.77
C CYS A 152 20.00 8.40 1.00
N GLY A 153 19.48 8.30 -0.21
CA GLY A 153 19.55 7.08 -1.01
C GLY A 153 18.75 5.92 -0.42
N LEU A 154 18.64 4.81 -1.13
CA LEU A 154 17.87 3.65 -0.69
C LEU A 154 18.76 2.57 -0.07
N LEU A 155 19.86 2.20 -0.70
CA LEU A 155 20.81 1.17 -0.28
C LEU A 155 22.19 1.77 0.01
N ASP A 156 22.86 2.34 -0.99
CA ASP A 156 24.26 2.79 -0.93
C ASP A 156 24.39 4.32 -0.79
N GLY A 157 23.35 4.96 -0.27
CA GLY A 157 23.39 6.38 0.07
C GLY A 157 23.40 7.29 -1.17
N PRO A 158 24.26 8.32 -1.23
CA PRO A 158 24.29 9.26 -2.36
C PRO A 158 24.66 8.58 -3.70
N GLN A 159 25.27 7.39 -3.67
CA GLN A 159 25.63 6.64 -4.89
C GLN A 159 24.40 6.13 -5.65
N ASP A 160 23.28 5.90 -4.96
CA ASP A 160 22.01 5.47 -5.57
C ASP A 160 21.41 6.51 -6.51
N TRP A 161 21.85 7.76 -6.41
CA TRP A 161 21.43 8.83 -7.31
C TRP A 161 22.28 8.90 -8.59
N GLY A 162 23.43 8.22 -8.63
CA GLY A 162 24.32 8.17 -9.80
C GLY A 162 24.59 9.56 -10.40
N LYS A 163 24.31 9.71 -11.69
CA LYS A 163 24.51 10.97 -12.43
C LYS A 163 23.53 12.08 -12.02
N ASN A 164 22.38 11.74 -11.43
CA ASN A 164 21.39 12.72 -11.01
C ASN A 164 21.83 13.50 -9.76
N PHE A 165 22.74 12.96 -8.96
CA PHE A 165 23.22 13.60 -7.74
C PHE A 165 23.84 14.98 -7.98
N ASN A 166 24.56 15.15 -9.10
CA ASN A 166 25.29 16.37 -9.43
C ASN A 166 24.45 17.38 -10.25
N LYS A 167 23.14 17.19 -10.40
CA LYS A 167 22.30 18.16 -11.10
C LYS A 167 22.26 19.48 -10.30
N PRO A 168 22.56 20.64 -10.94
CA PRO A 168 22.76 21.93 -10.26
C PRO A 168 21.51 22.48 -9.54
N SER A 169 20.33 21.95 -9.83
CA SER A 169 19.05 22.29 -9.17
C SER A 169 18.63 21.31 -8.06
N SER A 170 19.39 20.25 -7.82
CA SER A 170 18.94 19.12 -7.01
C SER A 170 19.42 19.23 -5.55
N LYS A 171 18.49 19.55 -4.64
CA LYS A 171 18.67 19.46 -3.18
C LYS A 171 18.56 18.01 -2.67
N ILE A 172 19.14 17.08 -3.42
CA ILE A 172 19.14 15.65 -3.12
C ILE A 172 19.88 15.42 -1.82
N CYS A 173 19.28 14.66 -0.90
CA CYS A 173 19.85 14.32 0.39
C CYS A 173 20.32 15.49 1.28
N GLN A 174 19.93 16.73 0.97
CA GLN A 174 20.48 17.91 1.65
C GLN A 174 20.09 17.92 3.14
N CYS A 175 21.10 17.96 4.01
CA CYS A 175 20.90 18.13 5.43
C CYS A 175 20.79 19.63 5.77
N GLU A 176 19.72 20.01 6.48
CA GLU A 176 19.45 21.39 6.90
C GLU A 176 20.30 21.86 8.09
N LEU A 177 21.05 20.96 8.74
CA LEU A 177 21.88 21.29 9.90
C LEU A 177 23.27 21.75 9.45
N GLU A 178 23.61 23.01 9.72
CA GLU A 178 24.95 23.58 9.47
C GLU A 178 26.03 23.11 10.47
N LYS A 179 25.64 22.40 11.53
CA LYS A 179 26.56 21.94 12.59
C LYS A 179 26.71 20.42 12.59
N PRO A 180 27.95 19.90 12.62
CA PRO A 180 28.26 18.45 12.64
C PRO A 180 28.05 17.80 14.03
N SER A 181 27.27 18.43 14.92
CA SER A 181 27.10 17.99 16.31
C SER A 181 26.15 16.79 16.49
N SER A 182 25.59 16.28 15.41
CA SER A 182 24.71 15.11 15.42
C SER A 182 25.23 14.09 14.42
N ASP A 183 25.27 12.81 14.82
CA ASP A 183 25.70 11.62 14.05
C ASP A 183 24.80 11.32 12.82
N LEU A 184 24.13 12.36 12.31
CA LEU A 184 23.04 12.36 11.35
C LEU A 184 23.49 12.85 9.98
N CYS A 185 24.49 13.76 9.91
CA CYS A 185 24.93 14.38 8.66
C CYS A 185 26.44 14.25 8.46
N ILE A 186 26.85 14.07 7.21
CA ILE A 186 28.25 13.95 6.79
C ILE A 186 28.55 14.98 5.69
N LYS A 187 29.79 15.47 5.65
CA LYS A 187 30.26 16.33 4.57
C LYS A 187 30.56 15.47 3.34
N TYR A 188 29.92 15.77 2.22
CA TYR A 188 30.13 15.08 0.94
C TYR A 188 30.37 16.12 -0.16
N GLY A 189 31.63 16.29 -0.55
CA GLY A 189 32.06 17.40 -1.40
C GLY A 189 31.86 18.76 -0.70
N ASP A 190 31.12 19.65 -1.34
CA ASP A 190 30.86 21.02 -0.86
C ASP A 190 29.56 21.16 -0.03
N ARG A 191 28.82 20.07 0.21
CA ARG A 191 27.53 20.08 0.93
C ARG A 191 27.45 19.03 2.04
N TYR A 192 26.54 19.25 2.99
CA TYR A 192 26.19 18.27 4.02
C TYR A 192 25.01 17.42 3.57
N ILE A 193 25.15 16.10 3.68
CA ILE A 193 24.10 15.12 3.34
C ILE A 193 23.76 14.23 4.53
N TYR A 194 22.57 13.63 4.53
CA TYR A 194 22.21 12.62 5.52
C TYR A 194 23.12 11.39 5.41
N LYS A 195 23.58 10.90 6.56
CA LYS A 195 24.52 9.76 6.66
C LYS A 195 23.84 8.41 6.42
N ARG A 196 22.59 8.25 6.87
CA ARG A 196 21.89 6.97 6.87
C ARG A 196 21.15 6.70 5.56
N PRO A 197 21.24 5.48 5.01
CA PRO A 197 20.44 5.08 3.86
C PRO A 197 18.96 4.93 4.25
N CYS A 198 18.05 5.35 3.37
CA CYS A 198 16.62 5.27 3.63
C CYS A 198 16.13 3.82 3.75
N GLY A 199 16.77 2.85 3.10
CA GLY A 199 16.42 1.43 3.23
C GLY A 199 16.58 0.93 4.66
N GLU A 200 17.67 1.32 5.35
CA GLU A 200 17.83 1.00 6.77
C GLU A 200 16.77 1.67 7.64
N VAL A 201 16.44 2.94 7.36
CA VAL A 201 15.38 3.67 8.09
C VAL A 201 14.02 3.00 7.88
N ILE A 202 13.69 2.59 6.65
CA ILE A 202 12.46 1.86 6.33
C ILE A 202 12.42 0.51 7.05
N VAL A 203 13.52 -0.24 7.04
CA VAL A 203 13.59 -1.54 7.75
C VAL A 203 13.47 -1.35 9.27
N GLN A 204 14.10 -0.31 9.84
CA GLN A 204 13.94 0.04 11.25
C GLN A 204 12.49 0.42 11.56
N GLN A 205 11.86 1.28 10.74
CA GLN A 205 10.46 1.63 10.90
C GLN A 205 9.52 0.43 10.80
N ILE A 206 9.79 -0.54 9.91
CA ILE A 206 8.99 -1.77 9.84
C ILE A 206 9.17 -2.61 11.09
N LYS A 207 10.40 -2.74 11.61
CA LYS A 207 10.68 -3.49 12.85
C LYS A 207 10.01 -2.84 14.06
N ASP A 208 10.12 -1.53 14.21
CA ASP A 208 9.55 -0.78 15.32
C ASP A 208 8.01 -0.80 15.29
N ASN A 209 7.43 -0.73 14.09
CA ASN A 209 5.98 -0.76 13.89
C ASN A 209 5.43 -2.17 13.59
N LEU A 210 6.23 -3.23 13.73
CA LEU A 210 5.81 -4.61 13.43
C LEU A 210 4.57 -5.00 14.23
N ILE A 211 4.50 -4.57 15.49
CA ILE A 211 3.35 -4.81 16.38
C ILE A 211 2.10 -4.14 15.82
N ILE A 212 2.21 -2.91 15.30
CA ILE A 212 1.09 -2.19 14.70
C ILE A 212 0.62 -2.90 13.43
N ILE A 213 1.54 -3.34 12.58
CA ILE A 213 1.23 -4.07 11.34
C ILE A 213 0.50 -5.38 11.66
N MET A 214 0.99 -6.15 12.64
CA MET A 214 0.32 -7.36 13.12
C MET A 214 -1.07 -7.04 13.70
N GLY A 215 -1.20 -5.93 14.42
CA GLY A 215 -2.48 -5.44 14.96
C GLY A 215 -3.48 -5.11 13.86
N ILE A 216 -3.06 -4.42 12.79
CA ILE A 216 -3.92 -4.11 11.63
C ILE A 216 -4.36 -5.40 10.93
N ALA A 217 -3.44 -6.34 10.71
CA ALA A 217 -3.76 -7.62 10.08
C ALA A 217 -4.78 -8.43 10.91
N PHE A 218 -4.58 -8.49 12.23
CA PHE A 218 -5.51 -9.16 13.13
C PHE A 218 -6.89 -8.46 13.16
N GLY A 219 -6.91 -7.12 13.23
CA GLY A 219 -8.14 -6.33 13.18
C GLY A 219 -8.93 -6.58 11.89
N LEU A 220 -8.24 -6.65 10.76
CA LEU A 220 -8.84 -6.97 9.47
C LEU A 220 -9.48 -8.37 9.49
N ALA A 221 -8.79 -9.39 10.00
CA ALA A 221 -9.34 -10.74 10.13
C ALA A 221 -10.59 -10.80 11.02
N VAL A 222 -10.60 -10.05 12.14
CA VAL A 222 -11.78 -9.96 13.02
C VAL A 222 -12.97 -9.33 12.28
N VAL A 223 -12.73 -8.24 11.54
CA VAL A 223 -13.77 -7.57 10.75
C VAL A 223 -14.34 -8.51 9.67
N GLU A 224 -13.50 -9.28 8.99
CA GLU A 224 -13.93 -10.28 8.02
C GLU A 224 -14.80 -11.37 8.63
N ILE A 225 -14.40 -11.91 9.79
CA ILE A 225 -15.19 -12.92 10.52
C ILE A 225 -16.57 -12.37 10.90
N LEU A 226 -16.64 -11.13 11.38
CA LEU A 226 -17.93 -10.48 11.66
C LEU A 226 -18.77 -10.34 10.38
N GLY A 227 -18.15 -9.95 9.26
CA GLY A 227 -18.81 -9.89 7.95
C GLY A 227 -19.38 -11.24 7.51
N LEU A 228 -18.64 -12.34 7.70
CA LEU A 228 -19.06 -13.70 7.41
C LEU A 228 -20.27 -14.12 8.27
N VAL A 229 -20.20 -13.88 9.58
CA VAL A 229 -21.28 -14.19 10.53
C VAL A 229 -22.55 -13.41 10.21
N PHE A 230 -22.43 -12.11 9.93
CA PHE A 230 -23.57 -11.28 9.58
C PHE A 230 -24.18 -11.67 8.23
N SER A 231 -23.35 -11.97 7.22
CA SER A 231 -23.84 -12.43 5.92
C SER A 231 -24.64 -13.74 6.04
N MET A 232 -24.11 -14.74 6.75
CA MET A 232 -24.81 -16.01 6.94
C MET A 232 -26.07 -15.87 7.78
N SER A 233 -26.03 -15.07 8.83
CA SER A 233 -27.21 -14.81 9.66
C SER A 233 -28.34 -14.17 8.87
N LEU A 234 -28.04 -13.16 8.04
CA LEU A 234 -29.02 -12.54 7.16
C LEU A 234 -29.50 -13.49 6.06
N TYR A 235 -28.59 -14.27 5.45
CA TYR A 235 -28.95 -15.30 4.47
C TYR A 235 -29.97 -16.29 5.05
N CYS A 236 -29.74 -16.81 6.25
CA CYS A 236 -30.65 -17.73 6.93
C CYS A 236 -31.99 -17.06 7.31
N GLN A 237 -31.99 -15.78 7.72
CA GLN A 237 -33.22 -15.07 8.06
C GLN A 237 -34.08 -14.79 6.83
N ILE A 238 -33.48 -14.38 5.72
CA ILE A 238 -34.17 -14.24 4.42
C ILE A 238 -34.65 -15.62 3.96
N GLY A 239 -33.88 -16.68 4.26
CA GLY A 239 -34.18 -18.11 4.14
C GLY A 239 -35.56 -18.53 4.63
N LYS A 240 -35.89 -18.05 5.83
CA LYS A 240 -37.05 -18.45 6.64
C LYS A 240 -38.29 -17.58 6.40
N LYS A 241 -38.16 -16.54 5.58
CA LYS A 241 -39.24 -15.65 5.14
C LYS A 241 -39.89 -16.24 3.90
#